data_AF-A0A117UUK1-F1
#
_entry.id   AF-A0A117UUK1-F1
#
_cell.length_a   1.000
_cell.length_b   1.000
_cell.length_c   1.000
_cell.angle_alpha   90.00
_cell.angle_beta   90.00
_cell.angle_gamma   90.00
#
_symmetry.space_group_name_H-M   'P 1'
#
loop_
_entity.id
_entity.type
_entity.pdbx_description
1 polymer ?
#
loop_
_entity_poly.entity_id
_entity_poly.type
_entity_poly.pdbx_seq_one_letter_code
_entity_poly.pdbx_strand_id
1 'polypeptide(L)'
;MDAAQGEPPGLRGLLPIGGRSILRHQLGLAMALGCARIVVLAETLTNDLVALQHAAEAGGARFHVIASARALAPLVAAEDELLVLGEGLLAMPEDALRLLGDGPVVLTLPVETGLPLGFERIDINSAGAGAMLLPGKLIAALGDLPGDWNPGSALLRIASQARVVQRELPALLLDQGRWRLIRDEAEAHRAEPGWVRLHTAGAQVRSPGSWIAAGIVRMLGPALLHAGTRPYVIALGAVITALLGTGAGWFGWCGPGFAMLALAWLVNQVAALLARVEQDSLIAWSGGAPLEHLGEWVLDGMFITLCAWRSEIPAVAGVPWGIAWFPPVVLFLLMRLLRRVQPDEIWTSWLADRFLVGALLALTSILLPFDFVLRLLVVSLMVAGLFLASGGDGRTSALSDGGRSA
;
A
#
# COMPACT_ATOMS: atom_id res chain seq x y z
N MET A 1 -46.62 18.80 -0.30
CA MET A 1 -45.58 17.78 -0.08
C MET A 1 -44.65 17.91 -1.27
N ASP A 2 -43.72 18.86 -1.18
CA ASP A 2 -42.73 19.11 -2.22
C ASP A 2 -41.74 17.95 -2.24
N ALA A 3 -41.57 17.38 -3.43
CA ALA A 3 -40.56 16.37 -3.69
C ALA A 3 -39.18 17.00 -3.42
N ALA A 4 -38.43 16.35 -2.52
CA ALA A 4 -37.04 16.66 -2.28
C ALA A 4 -36.30 16.68 -3.62
N GLN A 5 -35.78 17.86 -3.97
CA GLN A 5 -34.81 18.04 -5.02
C GLN A 5 -33.60 17.18 -4.65
N GLY A 6 -33.47 16.02 -5.28
CA GLY A 6 -32.27 15.19 -5.12
C GLY A 6 -31.07 16.02 -5.53
N GLU A 7 -30.05 16.07 -4.68
CA GLU A 7 -28.71 16.53 -5.02
C GLU A 7 -28.36 16.01 -6.43
N PRO A 8 -27.82 16.85 -7.34
CA PRO A 8 -27.32 16.34 -8.61
C PRO A 8 -26.36 15.17 -8.30
N PRO A 9 -26.50 14.02 -8.97
CA PRO A 9 -25.65 12.87 -8.70
C PRO A 9 -24.20 13.33 -8.87
N GLY A 10 -23.44 13.33 -7.76
CA GLY A 10 -22.03 13.72 -7.79
C GLY A 10 -21.29 12.89 -8.85
N LEU A 11 -20.31 13.49 -9.53
CA LEU A 11 -19.49 12.77 -10.52
C LEU A 11 -18.97 11.46 -9.89
N ARG A 12 -19.29 10.29 -10.47
CA ARG A 12 -18.89 9.01 -9.85
C ARG A 12 -17.38 8.86 -9.76
N GLY A 13 -16.67 9.50 -10.68
CA GLY A 13 -15.21 9.63 -10.65
C GLY A 13 -14.66 10.31 -9.39
N LEU A 14 -15.46 11.14 -8.70
CA LEU A 14 -15.06 11.84 -7.48
C LEU A 14 -15.38 11.06 -6.20
N LEU A 15 -16.05 9.91 -6.28
CA LEU A 15 -16.38 9.09 -5.12
C LEU A 15 -15.08 8.68 -4.37
N PRO A 16 -15.02 8.84 -3.05
CA PRO A 16 -13.82 8.53 -2.28
C PRO A 16 -13.71 7.03 -1.99
N ILE A 17 -12.52 6.48 -2.17
CA ILE A 17 -12.17 5.12 -1.72
C ILE A 17 -10.70 5.07 -1.30
N GLY A 18 -10.42 4.59 -0.10
CA GLY A 18 -9.04 4.54 0.39
C GLY A 18 -8.41 5.93 0.50
N GLY A 19 -9.20 6.96 0.80
CA GLY A 19 -8.76 8.35 1.01
C GLY A 19 -8.49 9.16 -0.25
N ARG A 20 -8.75 8.62 -1.43
CA ARG A 20 -8.61 9.30 -2.72
C ARG A 20 -9.84 9.06 -3.60
N SER A 21 -10.11 9.96 -4.53
CA SER A 21 -11.19 9.77 -5.50
C SER A 21 -10.89 8.66 -6.49
N ILE A 22 -11.91 7.99 -7.03
CA ILE A 22 -11.73 6.95 -8.07
C ILE A 22 -10.93 7.47 -9.26
N LEU A 23 -11.17 8.71 -9.71
CA LEU A 23 -10.39 9.35 -10.78
C LEU A 23 -8.91 9.40 -10.46
N ARG A 24 -8.54 9.59 -9.19
CA ARG A 24 -7.15 9.61 -8.78
C ARG A 24 -6.51 8.22 -8.84
N HIS A 25 -7.24 7.16 -8.49
CA HIS A 25 -6.81 5.76 -8.68
C HIS A 25 -6.64 5.43 -10.17
N GLN A 26 -7.62 5.82 -10.99
CA GLN A 26 -7.59 5.63 -12.44
C GLN A 26 -6.43 6.39 -13.11
N LEU A 27 -6.12 7.60 -12.65
CA LEU A 27 -4.94 8.35 -13.08
C LEU A 27 -3.65 7.59 -12.74
N GLY A 28 -3.53 7.07 -11.52
CA GLY A 28 -2.37 6.25 -11.14
C GLY A 28 -2.16 5.07 -12.11
N LEU A 29 -3.24 4.33 -12.39
CA LEU A 29 -3.23 3.23 -13.36
C LEU A 29 -2.82 3.69 -14.78
N ALA A 30 -3.39 4.77 -15.28
CA ALA A 30 -3.06 5.31 -16.60
C ALA A 30 -1.58 5.72 -16.69
N MET A 31 -1.05 6.36 -15.65
CA MET A 31 0.37 6.71 -15.58
C MET A 31 1.28 5.48 -15.59
N ALA A 32 0.91 4.43 -14.85
CA ALA A 32 1.70 3.18 -14.82
C ALA A 32 1.67 2.41 -16.14
N LEU A 33 0.59 2.53 -16.91
CA LEU A 33 0.50 2.05 -18.30
C LEU A 33 1.24 2.95 -19.30
N GLY A 34 1.88 4.03 -18.83
CA GLY A 34 2.69 4.91 -19.67
C GLY A 34 1.90 5.94 -20.47
N CYS A 35 0.64 6.25 -20.09
CA CYS A 35 -0.16 7.24 -20.81
C CYS A 35 0.48 8.64 -20.72
N ALA A 36 0.92 9.18 -21.86
CA ALA A 36 1.52 10.51 -21.96
C ALA A 36 0.50 11.67 -21.98
N ARG A 37 -0.77 11.35 -22.24
CA ARG A 37 -1.88 12.30 -22.30
C ARG A 37 -3.08 11.73 -21.55
N ILE A 38 -3.59 12.51 -20.61
CA ILE A 38 -4.77 12.19 -19.80
C ILE A 38 -5.91 13.08 -20.29
N VAL A 39 -7.03 12.46 -20.69
CA VAL A 39 -8.22 13.16 -21.16
C VAL A 39 -9.38 12.78 -20.25
N VAL A 40 -9.99 13.76 -19.59
CA VAL A 40 -11.13 13.56 -18.70
C VAL A 40 -12.38 14.15 -19.36
N LEU A 41 -13.45 13.36 -19.40
CA LEU A 41 -14.77 13.82 -19.81
C LEU A 41 -15.47 14.49 -18.63
N ALA A 42 -15.68 15.80 -18.72
CA ALA A 42 -16.46 16.55 -17.74
C ALA A 42 -17.08 17.80 -18.37
N GLU A 43 -18.28 18.18 -17.91
CA GLU A 43 -18.97 19.38 -18.39
C GLU A 43 -18.27 20.66 -17.93
N THR A 44 -17.69 20.65 -16.73
CA THR A 44 -17.05 21.81 -16.12
C THR A 44 -15.73 21.42 -15.45
N LEU A 45 -14.77 22.35 -15.45
CA LEU A 45 -13.52 22.19 -14.73
C LEU A 45 -13.74 22.52 -13.25
N THR A 46 -13.74 21.50 -12.40
CA THR A 46 -13.88 21.64 -10.94
C THR A 46 -12.52 21.72 -10.26
N ASN A 47 -12.49 22.15 -8.99
CA ASN A 47 -11.26 22.17 -8.19
C ASN A 47 -10.62 20.78 -8.08
N ASP A 48 -11.42 19.71 -8.02
CA ASP A 48 -10.92 18.33 -7.99
C ASP A 48 -10.22 17.94 -9.30
N LEU A 49 -10.73 18.40 -10.44
CA LEU A 49 -10.08 18.21 -11.73
C LEU A 49 -8.80 19.03 -11.88
N VAL A 50 -8.73 20.22 -11.28
CA VAL A 50 -7.48 21.00 -11.20
C VAL A 50 -6.44 20.29 -10.35
N ALA A 51 -6.83 19.71 -9.21
CA ALA A 51 -5.93 18.88 -8.41
C ALA A 51 -5.45 17.64 -9.18
N LEU A 52 -6.34 17.02 -9.96
CA LEU A 52 -6.01 15.88 -10.83
C LEU A 52 -5.05 16.29 -11.95
N GLN A 53 -5.24 17.47 -12.56
CA GLN A 53 -4.36 18.06 -13.56
C GLN A 53 -2.94 18.20 -13.03
N HIS A 54 -2.77 18.88 -11.88
CA HIS A 54 -1.45 19.06 -11.28
C HIS A 54 -0.77 17.71 -10.98
N ALA A 55 -1.55 16.71 -10.58
CA ALA A 55 -1.03 15.38 -10.31
C ALA A 55 -0.61 14.62 -11.58
N ALA A 56 -1.31 14.80 -12.70
CA ALA A 56 -0.93 14.25 -13.99
C ALA A 56 0.33 14.92 -14.54
N GLU A 57 0.39 16.26 -14.47
CA GLU A 57 1.53 17.06 -14.93
C GLU A 57 2.79 16.80 -14.10
N ALA A 58 2.67 16.62 -12.78
CA ALA A 58 3.77 16.19 -11.93
C ALA A 58 4.32 14.80 -12.31
N GLY A 59 3.46 13.94 -12.89
CA GLY A 59 3.85 12.66 -13.48
C GLY A 59 4.40 12.76 -14.91
N GLY A 60 4.46 13.96 -15.49
CA GLY A 60 4.96 14.20 -16.85
C GLY A 60 3.92 14.02 -17.97
N ALA A 61 2.64 13.79 -17.64
CA ALA A 61 1.57 13.68 -18.62
C ALA A 61 0.90 15.03 -18.90
N ARG A 62 0.37 15.20 -20.12
CA ARG A 62 -0.48 16.35 -20.47
C ARG A 62 -1.91 16.08 -20.03
N PHE A 63 -2.61 17.10 -19.54
CA PHE A 63 -3.99 16.96 -19.07
C PHE A 63 -4.96 17.77 -19.94
N HIS A 64 -6.08 17.16 -20.32
CA HIS A 64 -7.16 17.80 -21.07
C HIS A 64 -8.51 17.46 -20.45
N VAL A 65 -9.38 18.45 -20.35
CA VAL A 65 -10.80 18.25 -20.04
C VAL A 65 -11.61 18.50 -21.30
N ILE A 66 -12.48 17.56 -21.64
CA ILE A 66 -13.38 17.65 -22.79
C ILE A 66 -14.83 17.48 -22.34
N ALA A 67 -15.75 18.17 -23.00
CA ALA A 67 -17.18 18.08 -22.72
C ALA A 67 -17.92 17.07 -23.61
N SER A 68 -17.27 16.52 -24.65
CA SER A 68 -17.92 15.58 -25.59
C SER A 68 -16.93 14.61 -26.23
N ALA A 69 -17.43 13.46 -26.70
CA ALA A 69 -16.63 12.45 -27.40
C ALA A 69 -15.89 13.00 -28.62
N ARG A 70 -16.53 13.91 -29.36
CA ARG A 70 -15.98 14.48 -30.61
C ARG A 70 -14.73 15.33 -30.36
N ALA A 71 -14.61 15.93 -29.18
CA ALA A 71 -13.43 16.69 -28.80
C ALA A 71 -12.21 15.79 -28.50
N LEU A 72 -12.38 14.46 -28.42
CA LEU A 72 -11.28 13.51 -28.29
C LEU A 72 -10.49 13.34 -29.60
N ALA A 73 -11.17 13.38 -30.76
CA ALA A 73 -10.57 13.14 -32.07
C ALA A 73 -9.30 13.97 -32.38
N PRO A 74 -9.26 15.30 -32.15
CA PRO A 74 -8.05 16.08 -32.41
C PRO A 74 -6.92 15.81 -31.40
N LEU A 75 -7.20 15.13 -30.28
CA LEU A 75 -6.23 14.87 -29.22
C LEU A 75 -5.51 13.52 -29.37
N VAL A 76 -5.87 12.68 -30.34
CA VAL A 76 -5.31 11.34 -30.49
C VAL A 76 -4.94 11.08 -31.96
N ALA A 77 -3.68 10.72 -32.19
CA ALA A 77 -3.19 10.36 -33.51
C ALA A 77 -3.59 8.93 -33.90
N ALA A 78 -3.49 8.59 -35.19
CA ALA A 78 -3.87 7.25 -35.66
C ALA A 78 -2.92 6.16 -35.14
N GLU A 79 -1.67 6.52 -34.88
CA GLU A 79 -0.59 5.67 -34.37
C GLU A 79 -0.60 5.54 -32.84
N ASP A 80 -1.37 6.38 -32.13
CA ASP A 80 -1.48 6.35 -30.68
C ASP A 80 -2.26 5.10 -30.22
N GLU A 81 -2.12 4.76 -28.94
CA GLU A 81 -3.02 3.85 -28.24
C GLU A 81 -3.89 4.63 -27.25
N LEU A 82 -5.17 4.26 -27.17
CA LEU A 82 -6.16 4.89 -26.31
C LEU A 82 -6.58 3.92 -25.20
N LEU A 83 -6.14 4.20 -23.98
CA LEU A 83 -6.68 3.57 -22.78
C LEU A 83 -8.01 4.25 -22.42
N VAL A 84 -9.07 3.46 -22.29
CA VAL A 84 -10.38 3.92 -21.84
C VAL A 84 -10.73 3.21 -20.54
N LEU A 85 -10.99 4.00 -19.50
CA LEU A 85 -11.46 3.53 -18.20
C LEU A 85 -12.89 4.02 -18.01
N GLY A 86 -13.76 3.09 -17.63
CA GLY A 86 -15.17 3.35 -17.35
C GLY A 86 -15.33 4.20 -16.11
N GLU A 87 -16.41 4.99 -16.08
CA GLU A 87 -16.72 5.83 -14.94
C GLU A 87 -16.93 4.98 -13.68
N GLY A 88 -16.22 5.30 -12.60
CA GLY A 88 -16.34 4.53 -11.35
C GLY A 88 -15.60 3.19 -11.34
N LEU A 89 -14.83 2.85 -12.38
CA LEU A 89 -14.01 1.63 -12.38
C LEU A 89 -12.89 1.74 -11.34
N LEU A 90 -12.86 0.80 -10.41
CA LEU A 90 -11.79 0.56 -9.46
C LEU A 90 -11.15 -0.81 -9.75
N ALA A 91 -9.85 -0.81 -10.03
CA ALA A 91 -9.10 -2.02 -10.34
C ALA A 91 -7.75 -2.01 -9.60
N MET A 92 -7.30 -3.18 -9.14
CA MET A 92 -5.96 -3.33 -8.60
C MET A 92 -4.93 -3.11 -9.72
N PRO A 93 -3.93 -2.23 -9.51
CA PRO A 93 -2.90 -1.93 -10.49
C PRO A 93 -2.24 -3.13 -11.16
N GLU A 94 -1.81 -4.11 -10.37
CA GLU A 94 -1.10 -5.29 -10.86
C GLU A 94 -1.95 -6.15 -11.80
N ASP A 95 -3.26 -6.26 -11.56
CA ASP A 95 -4.16 -6.98 -12.46
C ASP A 95 -4.42 -6.20 -13.72
N ALA A 96 -4.68 -4.90 -13.60
CA ALA A 96 -4.96 -4.04 -14.75
C ALA A 96 -3.75 -3.95 -15.69
N LEU A 97 -2.54 -3.80 -15.16
CA LEU A 97 -1.30 -3.83 -15.95
C LEU A 97 -1.14 -5.16 -16.70
N ARG A 98 -1.35 -6.29 -16.01
CA ARG A 98 -1.28 -7.62 -16.62
C ARG A 98 -2.34 -7.84 -17.70
N LEU A 99 -3.54 -7.28 -17.52
CA LEU A 99 -4.67 -7.46 -18.42
C LEU A 99 -4.72 -6.47 -19.57
N LEU A 100 -4.04 -5.32 -19.49
CA LEU A 100 -4.07 -4.26 -20.51
C LEU A 100 -2.72 -4.04 -21.19
N GLY A 101 -1.61 -4.55 -20.64
CA GLY A 101 -0.26 -4.28 -21.13
C GLY A 101 0.14 -4.98 -22.44
N ASP A 102 -0.59 -6.01 -22.86
CA ASP A 102 -0.25 -6.85 -24.02
C ASP A 102 -0.84 -6.34 -25.36
N GLY A 103 -1.10 -5.03 -25.48
CA GLY A 103 -1.65 -4.39 -26.68
C GLY A 103 -3.19 -4.34 -26.72
N PRO A 104 -3.78 -3.94 -27.87
CA PRO A 104 -5.20 -3.60 -27.95
C PRO A 104 -6.15 -4.71 -27.54
N VAL A 105 -7.03 -4.42 -26.58
CA VAL A 105 -7.92 -5.38 -25.95
C VAL A 105 -9.15 -4.70 -25.37
N VAL A 106 -10.30 -5.37 -25.43
CA VAL A 106 -11.51 -5.03 -24.66
C VAL A 106 -11.67 -6.08 -23.57
N LEU A 107 -11.67 -5.65 -22.30
CA LEU A 107 -11.92 -6.57 -21.20
C LEU A 107 -13.42 -6.87 -21.11
N THR A 108 -13.76 -8.14 -20.95
CA THR A 108 -15.16 -8.61 -20.96
C THR A 108 -15.49 -9.50 -19.78
N LEU A 109 -16.77 -9.69 -19.53
CA LEU A 109 -17.34 -10.57 -18.53
C LEU A 109 -18.52 -11.34 -19.15
N PRO A 110 -18.85 -12.54 -18.64
CA PRO A 110 -20.14 -13.17 -18.93
C PRO A 110 -21.27 -12.20 -18.58
N VAL A 111 -22.27 -12.08 -19.45
CA VAL A 111 -23.30 -11.04 -19.32
C VAL A 111 -24.15 -11.20 -18.06
N GLU A 112 -24.37 -12.45 -17.63
CA GLU A 112 -25.10 -12.82 -16.41
C GLU A 112 -24.35 -12.38 -15.15
N THR A 113 -23.02 -12.28 -15.23
CA THR A 113 -22.16 -11.77 -14.16
C THR A 113 -22.00 -10.26 -14.24
N GLY A 114 -21.79 -9.72 -15.44
CA GLY A 114 -21.48 -8.30 -15.65
C GLY A 114 -22.66 -7.36 -15.40
N LEU A 115 -23.84 -7.68 -15.93
CA LEU A 115 -25.02 -6.79 -15.81
C LEU A 115 -25.45 -6.52 -14.37
N PRO A 116 -25.57 -7.51 -13.48
CA PRO A 116 -25.92 -7.26 -12.07
C PRO A 116 -24.90 -6.36 -11.35
N LEU A 117 -23.64 -6.39 -11.79
CA LEU A 117 -22.56 -5.55 -11.28
C LEU A 117 -22.52 -4.15 -11.91
N GLY A 118 -23.44 -3.85 -12.83
CA GLY A 118 -23.58 -2.54 -13.48
C GLY A 118 -22.72 -2.34 -14.72
N PHE A 119 -22.07 -3.38 -15.22
CA PHE A 119 -21.31 -3.33 -16.47
C PHE A 119 -22.22 -3.29 -17.68
N GLU A 120 -21.74 -2.66 -18.75
CA GLU A 120 -22.50 -2.48 -19.99
C GLU A 120 -22.51 -3.75 -20.84
N ARG A 121 -23.67 -4.09 -21.40
CA ARG A 121 -23.81 -5.24 -22.32
C ARG A 121 -23.15 -4.94 -23.66
N ILE A 122 -22.34 -5.87 -24.17
CA ILE A 122 -21.78 -5.83 -25.53
C ILE A 122 -22.69 -6.61 -26.48
N ASP A 123 -23.03 -7.85 -26.13
CA ASP A 123 -23.84 -8.75 -26.94
C ASP A 123 -24.76 -9.67 -26.09
N ILE A 124 -25.20 -10.78 -26.65
CA ILE A 124 -26.08 -11.74 -25.97
C ILE A 124 -25.37 -12.50 -24.83
N ASN A 125 -24.06 -12.70 -24.91
CA ASN A 125 -23.26 -13.51 -23.99
C ASN A 125 -22.24 -12.69 -23.19
N SER A 126 -21.87 -11.49 -23.64
CA SER A 126 -20.78 -10.69 -23.05
C SER A 126 -21.19 -9.28 -22.62
N ALA A 127 -20.56 -8.83 -21.54
CA ALA A 127 -20.58 -7.46 -21.04
C ALA A 127 -19.15 -6.89 -21.00
N GLY A 128 -18.99 -5.58 -21.15
CA GLY A 128 -17.69 -4.90 -21.06
C GLY A 128 -17.28 -4.71 -19.62
N ALA A 129 -16.06 -5.11 -19.25
CA ALA A 129 -15.53 -5.03 -17.89
C ALA A 129 -15.03 -3.64 -17.48
N GLY A 130 -15.44 -2.59 -18.21
CA GLY A 130 -15.14 -1.19 -17.89
C GLY A 130 -13.74 -0.72 -18.25
N ALA A 131 -12.87 -1.53 -18.86
CA ALA A 131 -11.58 -1.06 -19.37
C ALA A 131 -11.27 -1.65 -20.75
N MET A 132 -10.63 -0.86 -21.60
CA MET A 132 -10.16 -1.27 -22.92
C MET A 132 -8.96 -0.45 -23.36
N LEU A 133 -8.06 -1.08 -24.11
CA LEU A 133 -6.97 -0.43 -24.84
C LEU A 133 -7.30 -0.54 -26.33
N LEU A 134 -7.41 0.60 -27.02
CA LEU A 134 -7.84 0.68 -28.42
C LEU A 134 -6.75 1.31 -29.28
N PRO A 135 -6.61 0.92 -30.56
CA PRO A 135 -5.74 1.65 -31.46
C PRO A 135 -6.39 2.99 -31.84
N GLY A 136 -5.60 4.07 -31.83
CA GLY A 136 -6.06 5.45 -32.00
C GLY A 136 -6.82 5.70 -33.30
N LYS A 137 -6.49 4.96 -34.37
CA LYS A 137 -7.23 4.99 -35.64
C LYS A 137 -8.75 4.76 -35.52
N LEU A 138 -9.22 4.08 -34.47
CA LEU A 138 -10.66 3.83 -34.26
C LEU A 138 -11.43 5.08 -33.80
N ILE A 139 -10.74 6.11 -33.31
CA ILE A 139 -11.36 7.33 -32.79
C ILE A 139 -12.04 8.14 -33.90
N ALA A 140 -11.56 8.02 -35.14
CA ALA A 140 -12.22 8.66 -36.29
C ALA A 140 -13.70 8.25 -36.41
N ALA A 141 -14.05 7.02 -36.05
CA ALA A 141 -15.43 6.51 -36.09
C ALA A 141 -16.35 7.16 -35.04
N LEU A 142 -15.82 7.89 -34.04
CA LEU A 142 -16.66 8.68 -33.12
C LEU A 142 -17.37 9.84 -33.84
N GLY A 143 -16.81 10.33 -34.95
CA GLY A 143 -17.43 11.40 -35.74
C GLY A 143 -18.77 10.97 -36.36
N ASP A 144 -18.91 9.69 -36.68
CA ASP A 144 -20.09 9.12 -37.33
C ASP A 144 -21.22 8.78 -36.34
N LEU A 145 -20.94 8.84 -35.03
CA LEU A 145 -21.91 8.56 -33.99
C LEU A 145 -22.67 9.81 -33.51
N PRO A 146 -23.90 9.63 -32.99
CA PRO A 146 -24.66 10.71 -32.35
C PRO A 146 -23.85 11.37 -31.23
N GLY A 147 -23.89 12.70 -31.15
CA GLY A 147 -23.06 13.47 -30.22
C GLY A 147 -23.47 13.39 -28.76
N ASP A 148 -24.67 12.87 -28.49
CA ASP A 148 -25.28 12.66 -27.16
C ASP A 148 -24.89 11.32 -26.53
N TRP A 149 -24.23 10.43 -27.28
CA TRP A 149 -23.81 9.14 -26.77
C TRP A 149 -22.69 9.29 -25.72
N ASN A 150 -22.75 8.46 -24.69
CA ASN A 150 -21.65 8.35 -23.74
C ASN A 150 -20.38 7.91 -24.51
N PRO A 151 -19.25 8.64 -24.40
CA PRO A 151 -18.04 8.33 -25.15
C PRO A 151 -17.49 6.92 -24.88
N GLY A 152 -17.59 6.43 -23.64
CA GLY A 152 -17.16 5.08 -23.27
C GLY A 152 -17.98 4.01 -23.98
N SER A 153 -19.30 4.12 -23.94
CA SER A 153 -20.24 3.22 -24.63
C SER A 153 -20.09 3.28 -26.16
N ALA A 154 -19.90 4.49 -26.71
CA ALA A 154 -19.64 4.70 -28.13
C ALA A 154 -18.35 4.00 -28.58
N LEU A 155 -17.26 4.18 -27.83
CA LEU A 155 -15.99 3.50 -28.08
C LEU A 155 -16.10 1.99 -27.92
N LEU A 156 -16.86 1.49 -26.94
CA LEU A 156 -17.09 0.06 -26.75
C LEU A 156 -17.81 -0.54 -27.98
N ARG A 157 -18.82 0.16 -28.50
CA ARG A 157 -19.50 -0.23 -29.74
C ARG A 157 -18.55 -0.24 -30.93
N ILE A 158 -17.74 0.81 -31.11
CA ILE A 158 -16.75 0.89 -32.19
C ILE A 158 -15.75 -0.26 -32.08
N ALA A 159 -15.25 -0.54 -30.88
CA ALA A 159 -14.30 -1.62 -30.64
C ALA A 159 -14.90 -3.00 -30.98
N SER A 160 -16.17 -3.22 -30.62
CA SER A 160 -16.92 -4.42 -30.99
C SER A 160 -17.09 -4.56 -32.51
N GLN A 161 -17.49 -3.47 -33.20
CA GLN A 161 -17.62 -3.45 -34.66
C GLN A 161 -16.28 -3.68 -35.38
N ALA A 162 -15.20 -3.12 -34.85
CA ALA A 162 -13.83 -3.31 -35.35
C ALA A 162 -13.23 -4.68 -34.99
N ARG A 163 -13.95 -5.52 -34.24
CA ARG A 163 -13.50 -6.83 -33.76
C ARG A 163 -12.15 -6.77 -33.02
N VAL A 164 -11.98 -5.77 -32.15
CA VAL A 164 -10.84 -5.72 -31.23
C VAL A 164 -10.85 -6.99 -30.37
N VAL A 165 -9.66 -7.51 -30.06
CA VAL A 165 -9.50 -8.71 -29.24
C VAL A 165 -10.25 -8.54 -27.92
N GLN A 166 -11.08 -9.52 -27.59
CA GLN A 166 -11.78 -9.55 -26.30
C GLN A 166 -11.06 -10.50 -25.35
N ARG A 167 -10.91 -10.08 -24.09
CA ARG A 167 -10.27 -10.87 -23.04
C ARG A 167 -11.20 -10.92 -21.84
N GLU A 168 -11.62 -12.14 -21.50
CA GLU A 168 -12.47 -12.35 -20.34
C GLU A 168 -11.69 -12.06 -19.05
N LEU A 169 -12.30 -11.28 -18.17
CA LEU A 169 -11.79 -10.98 -16.85
C LEU A 169 -11.97 -12.21 -15.95
N PRO A 170 -10.91 -12.71 -15.29
CA PRO A 170 -11.04 -13.82 -14.35
C PRO A 170 -12.02 -13.50 -13.22
N ALA A 171 -13.04 -14.37 -13.02
CA ALA A 171 -14.07 -14.20 -11.99
C ALA A 171 -13.49 -14.01 -10.57
N LEU A 172 -12.33 -14.64 -10.30
CA LEU A 172 -11.61 -14.49 -9.03
C LEU A 172 -11.30 -13.02 -8.67
N LEU A 173 -11.08 -12.16 -9.67
CA LEU A 173 -10.81 -10.74 -9.43
C LEU A 173 -12.06 -10.00 -8.94
N LEU A 174 -13.25 -10.41 -9.39
CA LEU A 174 -14.52 -9.86 -8.90
C LEU A 174 -14.79 -10.32 -7.46
N ASP A 175 -14.61 -11.61 -7.20
CA ASP A 175 -14.87 -12.23 -5.88
C ASP A 175 -13.95 -11.65 -4.80
N GLN A 176 -12.69 -11.38 -5.14
CA GLN A 176 -11.72 -10.76 -4.24
C GLN A 176 -11.91 -9.25 -4.08
N GLY A 177 -12.81 -8.63 -4.86
CA GLY A 177 -13.02 -7.18 -4.88
C GLY A 177 -11.86 -6.40 -5.50
N ARG A 178 -11.03 -7.07 -6.31
CA ARG A 178 -9.87 -6.49 -7.01
C ARG A 178 -10.24 -5.80 -8.31
N TRP A 179 -11.47 -6.01 -8.78
CA TRP A 179 -12.06 -5.34 -9.94
C TRP A 179 -13.53 -5.04 -9.66
N ARG A 180 -13.94 -3.77 -9.72
CA ARG A 180 -15.31 -3.36 -9.38
C ARG A 180 -15.70 -2.05 -10.05
N LEU A 181 -16.97 -1.93 -10.40
CA LEU A 181 -17.58 -0.66 -10.79
C LEU A 181 -18.30 -0.07 -9.58
N ILE A 182 -17.95 1.15 -9.19
CA ILE A 182 -18.58 1.88 -8.08
C ILE A 182 -19.54 2.92 -8.66
N ARG A 183 -20.82 2.79 -8.35
CA ARG A 183 -21.89 3.60 -8.97
C ARG A 183 -22.41 4.71 -8.09
N ASP A 184 -22.29 4.56 -6.78
CA ASP A 184 -22.78 5.48 -5.77
C ASP A 184 -21.91 5.46 -4.51
N GLU A 185 -22.16 6.43 -3.63
CA GLU A 185 -21.42 6.61 -2.39
C GLU A 185 -21.61 5.44 -1.40
N ALA A 186 -22.79 4.81 -1.39
CA ALA A 186 -23.06 3.66 -0.53
C ALA A 186 -22.29 2.41 -0.97
N GLU A 187 -22.07 2.23 -2.27
CA GLU A 187 -21.21 1.19 -2.85
C GLU A 187 -19.73 1.47 -2.58
N ALA A 188 -19.30 2.73 -2.68
CA ALA A 188 -17.95 3.15 -2.30
C ALA A 188 -17.65 2.82 -0.83
N HIS A 189 -18.54 3.24 0.08
CA HIS A 189 -18.40 3.00 1.51
C HIS A 189 -18.37 1.49 1.87
N ARG A 190 -19.20 0.67 1.18
CA ARG A 190 -19.18 -0.79 1.38
C ARG A 190 -17.94 -1.47 0.79
N ALA A 191 -17.36 -0.92 -0.27
CA ALA A 191 -16.17 -1.48 -0.92
C ALA A 191 -14.87 -1.16 -0.17
N GLU A 192 -14.83 -0.01 0.51
CA GLU A 192 -13.61 0.53 1.13
C GLU A 192 -12.92 -0.40 2.15
N PRO A 193 -13.61 -1.08 3.09
CA PRO A 193 -12.94 -2.01 4.00
C PRO A 193 -12.26 -3.18 3.28
N GLY A 194 -12.87 -3.66 2.17
CA GLY A 194 -12.29 -4.67 1.31
C GLY A 194 -11.05 -4.16 0.59
N TRP A 195 -11.12 -2.93 0.07
CA TRP A 195 -10.01 -2.25 -0.60
C TRP A 195 -8.80 -2.06 0.33
N VAL A 196 -9.01 -1.56 1.56
CA VAL A 196 -7.95 -1.42 2.58
C VAL A 196 -7.37 -2.79 2.96
N ARG A 197 -8.21 -3.83 3.03
CA ARG A 197 -7.73 -5.20 3.31
C ARG A 197 -6.81 -5.72 2.22
N LEU A 198 -7.11 -5.49 0.95
CA LEU A 198 -6.26 -5.92 -0.18
C LEU A 198 -4.85 -5.32 -0.08
N HIS A 199 -4.75 -4.03 0.28
CA HIS A 199 -3.47 -3.33 0.43
C HIS A 199 -2.73 -3.66 1.73
N THR A 200 -3.42 -4.19 2.76
CA THR A 200 -2.82 -4.55 4.06
C THR A 200 -2.63 -6.07 4.24
N ALA A 201 -3.01 -6.91 3.28
CA ALA A 201 -2.91 -8.37 3.37
C ALA A 201 -1.53 -8.92 2.96
N GLY A 202 -0.65 -8.09 2.37
CA GLY A 202 0.67 -8.50 1.88
C GLY A 202 1.71 -8.85 2.97
N ALA A 203 2.88 -9.30 2.49
CA ALA A 203 4.03 -9.96 3.17
C ALA A 203 4.58 -9.36 4.49
N GLN A 204 3.98 -8.30 5.03
CA GLN A 204 4.42 -7.56 6.21
C GLN A 204 3.79 -8.04 7.52
N VAL A 205 2.69 -8.79 7.50
CA VAL A 205 2.05 -9.30 8.73
C VAL A 205 2.74 -10.57 9.23
N ARG A 206 4.05 -10.50 9.46
CA ARG A 206 4.84 -11.62 9.99
C ARG A 206 5.06 -11.53 11.50
N SER A 207 4.92 -10.33 12.08
CA SER A 207 5.16 -10.07 13.49
C SER A 207 3.91 -9.60 14.26
N PRO A 208 3.78 -9.87 15.57
CA PRO A 208 2.61 -9.47 16.35
C PRO A 208 2.30 -7.96 16.33
N GLY A 209 3.31 -7.10 16.43
CA GLY A 209 3.15 -5.65 16.34
C GLY A 209 2.68 -5.20 14.95
N SER A 210 3.19 -5.82 13.88
CA SER A 210 2.69 -5.56 12.52
C SER A 210 1.23 -6.01 12.35
N TRP A 211 0.82 -7.10 12.99
CA TRP A 211 -0.56 -7.58 13.01
C TRP A 211 -1.50 -6.62 13.75
N ILE A 212 -1.08 -6.11 14.91
CA ILE A 212 -1.82 -5.08 15.64
C ILE A 212 -1.94 -3.80 14.79
N ALA A 213 -0.84 -3.33 14.18
CA ALA A 213 -0.85 -2.15 13.32
C ALA A 213 -1.81 -2.31 12.13
N ALA A 214 -1.79 -3.47 11.47
CA ALA A 214 -2.72 -3.79 10.38
C ALA A 214 -4.17 -3.81 10.87
N GLY A 215 -4.44 -4.35 12.06
CA GLY A 215 -5.75 -4.29 12.70
C GLY A 215 -6.23 -2.86 12.94
N ILE A 216 -5.35 -2.00 13.47
CA ILE A 216 -5.62 -0.57 13.70
C ILE A 216 -5.95 0.15 12.39
N VAL A 217 -5.17 -0.05 11.33
CA VAL A 217 -5.42 0.55 10.02
C VAL A 217 -6.74 0.05 9.42
N ARG A 218 -7.07 -1.23 9.59
CA ARG A 218 -8.36 -1.76 9.11
C ARG A 218 -9.56 -1.18 9.85
N MET A 219 -9.38 -0.82 11.13
CA MET A 219 -10.43 -0.23 11.96
C MET A 219 -10.57 1.28 11.77
N LEU A 220 -9.45 2.01 11.79
CA LEU A 220 -9.41 3.48 11.80
C LEU A 220 -9.03 4.09 10.45
N GLY A 221 -8.45 3.31 9.53
CA GLY A 221 -7.97 3.78 8.23
C GLY A 221 -9.05 4.51 7.44
N PRO A 222 -10.24 3.95 7.20
CA PRO A 222 -11.32 4.64 6.49
C PRO A 222 -11.63 6.01 7.10
N ALA A 223 -11.80 6.09 8.43
CA ALA A 223 -12.09 7.35 9.12
C ALA A 223 -10.95 8.37 8.99
N LEU A 224 -9.69 7.94 9.14
CA LEU A 224 -8.51 8.81 9.00
C LEU A 224 -8.35 9.33 7.57
N LEU A 225 -8.64 8.47 6.59
CA LEU A 225 -8.57 8.77 5.17
C LEU A 225 -9.66 9.76 4.74
N HIS A 226 -10.90 9.57 5.22
CA HIS A 226 -12.00 10.53 4.99
C HIS A 226 -11.78 11.86 5.69
N ALA A 227 -11.13 11.85 6.86
CA ALA A 227 -10.73 13.07 7.54
C ALA A 227 -9.60 13.84 6.82
N GLY A 228 -9.05 13.30 5.72
CA GLY A 228 -7.93 13.88 5.00
C GLY A 228 -6.63 13.88 5.82
N THR A 229 -6.53 13.01 6.83
CA THR A 229 -5.35 12.93 7.69
C THR A 229 -4.19 12.39 6.88
N ARG A 230 -3.23 13.26 6.56
CA ARG A 230 -2.03 12.86 5.83
C ARG A 230 -1.19 11.92 6.69
N PRO A 231 -0.68 10.79 6.16
CA PRO A 231 0.12 9.83 6.93
C PRO A 231 1.33 10.44 7.63
N TYR A 232 1.92 11.51 7.08
CA TYR A 232 3.04 12.21 7.73
C TYR A 232 2.66 12.81 9.10
N VAL A 233 1.39 13.20 9.31
CA VAL A 233 0.93 13.75 10.59
C VAL A 233 0.95 12.67 11.67
N ILE A 234 0.55 11.45 11.30
CA ILE A 234 0.61 10.28 12.19
C ILE A 234 2.07 9.92 12.47
N ALA A 235 2.94 9.96 11.44
CA ALA A 235 4.38 9.75 11.60
C ALA A 235 5.03 10.79 12.53
N LEU A 236 4.62 12.06 12.45
CA LEU A 236 5.06 13.09 13.39
C LEU A 236 4.62 12.77 14.83
N GLY A 237 3.40 12.27 15.01
CA GLY A 237 2.92 11.76 16.31
C GLY A 237 3.78 10.64 16.87
N ALA A 238 4.27 9.72 16.02
CA ALA A 238 5.23 8.70 16.42
C ALA A 238 6.57 9.30 16.88
N VAL A 239 7.11 10.29 16.16
CA VAL A 239 8.34 10.99 16.55
C VAL A 239 8.17 11.68 17.90
N ILE A 240 7.07 12.41 18.11
CA ILE A 240 6.78 13.08 19.38
C ILE A 240 6.71 12.04 20.52
N THR A 241 6.04 10.91 20.29
CA THR A 241 5.92 9.83 21.28
C THR A 241 7.28 9.22 21.61
N ALA A 242 8.16 9.04 20.62
CA ALA A 242 9.52 8.54 20.82
C ALA A 242 10.39 9.51 21.64
N LEU A 243 10.28 10.82 21.36
CA LEU A 243 10.97 11.87 22.11
C LEU A 243 10.49 11.93 23.56
N LEU A 244 9.18 11.84 23.79
CA LEU A 244 8.61 11.78 25.14
C LEU A 244 9.06 10.53 25.89
N GLY A 245 9.12 9.36 25.23
CA GLY A 245 9.62 8.13 25.84
C GLY A 245 11.10 8.21 26.24
N THR A 246 11.92 8.78 25.36
CA THR A 246 13.33 9.05 25.64
C THR A 246 13.49 10.06 26.78
N GLY A 247 12.70 11.14 26.77
CA GLY A 247 12.66 12.14 27.83
C GLY A 247 12.24 11.56 29.18
N ALA A 248 11.26 10.66 29.23
CA ALA A 248 10.87 9.95 30.44
C ALA A 248 12.05 9.12 31.01
N GLY A 249 12.81 8.45 30.13
CA GLY A 249 14.05 7.77 30.50
C GLY A 249 15.08 8.68 31.16
N TRP A 250 15.26 9.89 30.64
CA TRP A 250 16.17 10.88 31.21
C TRP A 250 15.82 11.25 32.67
N PHE A 251 14.53 11.29 33.01
CA PHE A 251 14.07 11.53 34.39
C PHE A 251 14.07 10.27 35.27
N GLY A 252 14.61 9.15 34.79
CA GLY A 252 14.67 7.88 35.49
C GLY A 252 13.44 6.97 35.30
N TRP A 253 12.42 7.40 34.55
CA TRP A 253 11.20 6.63 34.28
C TRP A 253 11.41 5.73 33.06
N CYS A 254 12.43 4.87 33.12
CA CYS A 254 12.86 4.05 31.98
C CYS A 254 11.82 3.01 31.56
N GLY A 255 11.07 2.42 32.50
CA GLY A 255 10.01 1.44 32.20
C GLY A 255 8.91 2.02 31.28
N PRO A 256 8.25 3.12 31.69
CA PRO A 256 7.35 3.88 30.82
C PRO A 256 8.03 4.37 29.53
N GLY A 257 9.31 4.77 29.60
CA GLY A 257 10.09 5.16 28.42
C GLY A 257 10.15 4.07 27.34
N PHE A 258 10.43 2.82 27.73
CA PHE A 258 10.41 1.67 26.82
C PHE A 258 9.01 1.41 26.24
N ALA A 259 7.95 1.54 27.04
CA ALA A 259 6.59 1.37 26.57
C ALA A 259 6.20 2.46 25.55
N MET A 260 6.64 3.71 25.77
CA MET A 260 6.44 4.80 24.81
C MET A 260 7.21 4.60 23.52
N LEU A 261 8.45 4.09 23.57
CA LEU A 261 9.19 3.72 22.35
C LEU A 261 8.51 2.58 21.57
N ALA A 262 7.98 1.57 22.27
CA ALA A 262 7.19 0.51 21.65
C ALA A 262 5.95 1.07 20.94
N LEU A 263 5.22 1.98 21.61
CA LEU A 263 4.06 2.65 21.05
C LEU A 263 4.43 3.53 19.86
N ALA A 264 5.54 4.27 19.94
CA ALA A 264 6.03 5.11 18.84
C ALA A 264 6.31 4.27 17.58
N TRP A 265 6.93 3.10 17.73
CA TRP A 265 7.13 2.17 16.61
C TRP A 265 5.79 1.70 16.02
N LEU A 266 4.82 1.34 16.87
CA LEU A 266 3.50 0.89 16.42
C LEU A 266 2.77 2.00 15.64
N VAL A 267 2.78 3.23 16.14
CA VAL A 267 2.18 4.40 15.45
C VAL A 267 2.88 4.67 14.13
N ASN A 268 4.21 4.55 14.07
CA ASN A 268 4.96 4.68 12.83
C ASN A 268 4.59 3.59 11.82
N GLN A 269 4.38 2.35 12.27
CA GLN A 269 3.94 1.25 11.41
C GLN A 269 2.53 1.49 10.84
N VAL A 270 1.61 2.03 11.66
CA VAL A 270 0.27 2.46 11.20
C VAL A 270 0.39 3.56 10.15
N ALA A 271 1.24 4.56 10.37
CA ALA A 271 1.49 5.63 9.40
C ALA A 271 2.05 5.09 8.09
N ALA A 272 3.03 4.17 8.15
CA ALA A 272 3.63 3.56 6.97
C ALA A 272 2.63 2.70 6.18
N LEU A 273 1.77 1.93 6.86
CA LEU A 273 0.70 1.17 6.21
C LEU A 273 -0.34 2.08 5.56
N LEU A 274 -0.72 3.19 6.21
CA LEU A 274 -1.64 4.17 5.63
C LEU A 274 -1.03 4.85 4.40
N ALA A 275 0.25 5.24 4.49
CA ALA A 275 1.00 5.79 3.38
C ALA A 275 1.07 4.80 2.21
N ARG A 276 1.24 3.50 2.46
CA ARG A 276 1.21 2.47 1.42
C ARG A 276 -0.15 2.37 0.76
N VAL A 277 -1.24 2.30 1.53
CA VAL A 277 -2.61 2.31 0.97
C VAL A 277 -2.81 3.54 0.06
N GLU A 278 -2.30 4.69 0.48
CA GLU A 278 -2.36 5.94 -0.29
C GLU A 278 -1.37 5.98 -1.48
N GLN A 279 -0.21 5.30 -1.44
CA GLN A 279 0.80 5.32 -2.49
C GLN A 279 0.59 4.24 -3.54
N ASP A 280 0.24 3.03 -3.12
CA ASP A 280 -0.06 1.89 -3.99
C ASP A 280 -1.31 2.17 -4.83
N SER A 281 -2.26 2.94 -4.28
CA SER A 281 -3.40 3.47 -5.05
C SER A 281 -3.01 4.49 -6.13
N LEU A 282 -1.85 5.12 -6.00
CA LEU A 282 -1.37 6.14 -6.93
C LEU A 282 -0.30 5.63 -7.90
N ILE A 283 0.22 4.42 -7.67
CA ILE A 283 1.43 3.89 -8.32
C ILE A 283 2.51 4.97 -8.36
N ALA A 284 2.58 5.78 -7.30
CA ALA A 284 3.51 6.89 -7.23
C ALA A 284 4.91 6.30 -7.09
N TRP A 285 5.80 6.72 -8.00
CA TRP A 285 7.19 6.28 -8.00
C TRP A 285 7.80 6.49 -6.60
N SER A 286 8.16 5.39 -5.93
CA SER A 286 8.76 5.38 -4.59
C SER A 286 10.24 5.77 -4.67
N GLY A 287 10.48 7.00 -5.11
CA GLY A 287 11.79 7.63 -5.07
C GLY A 287 12.16 8.01 -3.64
N GLY A 288 12.84 7.11 -2.91
CA GLY A 288 13.69 7.51 -1.78
C GLY A 288 13.58 6.68 -0.50
N ALA A 289 14.04 5.43 -0.56
CA ALA A 289 14.29 4.56 0.60
C ALA A 289 15.54 4.84 1.48
N PRO A 290 16.25 6.01 1.50
CA PRO A 290 17.27 6.23 2.53
C PRO A 290 16.69 6.63 3.90
N LEU A 291 15.60 7.43 3.91
CA LEU A 291 15.06 8.03 5.13
C LEU A 291 14.35 7.02 6.04
N GLU A 292 13.67 6.01 5.48
CA GLU A 292 13.03 4.94 6.26
C GLU A 292 14.07 4.11 7.02
N HIS A 293 15.19 3.78 6.37
CA HIS A 293 16.30 3.07 7.01
C HIS A 293 16.92 3.89 8.15
N LEU A 294 17.09 5.21 7.96
CA LEU A 294 17.60 6.09 9.01
C LEU A 294 16.68 6.10 10.24
N GLY A 295 15.35 6.09 10.05
CA GLY A 295 14.38 6.06 11.14
C GLY A 295 14.51 4.81 12.03
N GLU A 296 14.70 3.64 11.43
CA GLU A 296 14.91 2.40 12.19
C GLU A 296 16.19 2.44 13.04
N TRP A 297 17.27 3.01 12.51
CA TRP A 297 18.53 3.16 13.25
C TRP A 297 18.41 4.15 14.40
N VAL A 298 17.71 5.27 14.20
CA VAL A 298 17.46 6.27 15.24
C VAL A 298 16.67 5.65 16.39
N LEU A 299 15.60 4.90 16.09
CA LEU A 299 14.79 4.24 17.11
C LEU A 299 15.60 3.20 17.89
N ASP A 300 16.43 2.40 17.22
CA ASP A 300 17.34 1.47 17.89
C ASP A 300 18.32 2.20 18.81
N GLY A 301 18.86 3.34 18.36
CA GLY A 301 19.70 4.22 19.18
C GLY A 301 18.98 4.73 20.44
N MET A 302 17.70 5.09 20.33
CA MET A 302 16.87 5.49 21.48
C MET A 302 16.68 4.33 22.47
N PHE A 303 16.38 3.12 21.99
CA PHE A 303 16.30 1.94 22.86
C PHE A 303 17.62 1.64 23.56
N ILE A 304 18.74 1.66 22.83
CA ILE A 304 20.08 1.42 23.37
C ILE A 304 20.40 2.45 24.47
N THR A 305 20.09 3.72 24.22
CA THR A 305 20.28 4.83 25.18
C THR A 305 19.47 4.59 26.46
N LEU A 306 18.20 4.24 26.34
CA LEU A 306 17.34 3.92 27.48
C LEU A 306 17.83 2.68 28.25
N CYS A 307 18.33 1.65 27.57
CA CYS A 307 18.95 0.50 28.24
C CYS A 307 20.21 0.90 29.01
N ALA A 308 21.05 1.74 28.44
CA ALA A 308 22.25 2.22 29.10
C ALA A 308 21.94 3.09 30.33
N TRP A 309 20.93 3.97 30.25
CA TRP A 309 20.46 4.77 31.39
C TRP A 309 19.77 3.95 32.47
N ARG A 310 19.08 2.88 32.10
CA ARG A 310 18.43 1.97 33.06
C ARG A 310 19.44 1.11 33.83
N SER A 311 20.63 0.89 33.28
CA SER A 311 21.65 0.01 33.87
C SER A 311 22.12 0.53 35.22
N GLU A 312 22.20 -0.36 36.21
CA GLU A 312 22.67 -0.03 37.57
C GLU A 312 24.19 -0.19 37.72
N ILE A 313 24.86 -0.71 36.68
CA ILE A 313 26.31 -0.99 36.67
C ILE A 313 27.19 0.25 36.90
N PRO A 314 26.91 1.42 36.28
CA PRO A 314 27.76 2.61 36.46
C PRO A 314 27.77 3.16 37.89
N ALA A 315 26.85 2.73 38.76
CA ALA A 315 26.82 3.11 40.17
C ALA A 315 27.93 2.42 41.00
N VAL A 316 28.65 1.45 40.42
CA VAL A 316 29.75 0.73 41.08
C VAL A 316 31.08 1.44 40.85
N ALA A 317 31.76 1.82 41.93
CA ALA A 317 33.05 2.50 41.87
C ALA A 317 34.11 1.65 41.13
N GLY A 318 34.85 2.27 40.20
CA GLY A 318 35.93 1.63 39.44
C GLY A 318 35.53 1.02 38.09
N VAL A 319 34.26 1.10 37.70
CA VAL A 319 33.78 0.58 36.42
C VAL A 319 33.86 1.62 35.30
N PRO A 320 34.38 1.27 34.09
CA PRO A 320 34.40 2.18 32.94
C PRO A 320 33.00 2.62 32.50
N TRP A 321 32.84 3.92 32.20
CA TRP A 321 31.58 4.55 31.79
C TRP A 321 30.88 3.92 30.57
N GLY A 322 31.64 3.27 29.68
CA GLY A 322 31.11 2.65 28.46
C GLY A 322 30.52 1.25 28.64
N ILE A 323 30.71 0.59 29.79
CA ILE A 323 30.35 -0.83 29.91
C ILE A 323 28.83 -1.08 29.85
N ALA A 324 28.02 -0.12 30.31
CA ALA A 324 26.56 -0.21 30.29
C ALA A 324 25.99 -0.17 28.86
N TRP A 325 26.73 0.40 27.91
CA TRP A 325 26.32 0.51 26.52
C TRP A 325 26.59 -0.76 25.71
N PHE A 326 27.53 -1.59 26.15
CA PHE A 326 27.94 -2.77 25.40
C PHE A 326 26.83 -3.82 25.25
N PRO A 327 26.17 -4.30 26.33
CA PRO A 327 25.10 -5.29 26.18
C PRO A 327 23.93 -4.85 25.27
N PRO A 328 23.37 -3.63 25.38
CA PRO A 328 22.28 -3.23 24.50
C PRO A 328 22.73 -3.03 23.05
N VAL A 329 23.93 -2.50 22.79
CA VAL A 329 24.47 -2.41 21.42
C VAL A 329 24.58 -3.79 20.80
N VAL A 330 25.15 -4.76 21.51
CA VAL A 330 25.30 -6.14 21.03
C VAL A 330 23.94 -6.78 20.77
N LEU A 331 22.97 -6.60 21.68
CA LEU A 331 21.61 -7.13 21.52
C LEU A 331 20.97 -6.67 20.21
N PHE A 332 20.94 -5.36 19.97
CA PHE A 332 20.29 -4.78 18.79
C PHE A 332 21.03 -5.15 17.49
N LEU A 333 22.37 -5.22 17.52
CA LEU A 333 23.16 -5.70 16.40
C LEU A 333 22.90 -7.18 16.08
N LEU A 334 22.82 -8.05 17.09
CA LEU A 334 22.52 -9.47 16.92
C LEU A 334 21.13 -9.68 16.31
N MET A 335 20.13 -8.94 16.78
CA MET A 335 18.77 -9.03 16.22
C MET A 335 18.73 -8.59 14.75
N ARG A 336 19.46 -7.52 14.39
CA ARG A 336 19.60 -7.09 12.99
C ARG A 336 20.33 -8.12 12.14
N LEU A 337 21.42 -8.68 12.66
CA LEU A 337 22.20 -9.71 11.97
C LEU A 337 21.35 -10.95 11.71
N LEU A 338 20.65 -11.45 12.72
CA LEU A 338 19.85 -12.66 12.62
C LEU A 338 18.70 -12.52 11.61
N ARG A 339 18.03 -11.35 11.58
CA ARG A 339 17.02 -11.03 10.57
C ARG A 339 17.59 -11.03 9.14
N ARG A 340 18.84 -10.57 8.98
CA ARG A 340 19.50 -10.55 7.66
C ARG A 340 19.96 -11.93 7.19
N VAL A 341 20.37 -12.79 8.12
CA VAL A 341 20.86 -14.14 7.80
C VAL A 341 19.69 -15.11 7.54
N GLN A 342 18.56 -14.95 8.24
CA GLN A 342 17.40 -15.85 8.18
C GLN A 342 16.09 -15.05 7.98
N PRO A 343 15.86 -14.46 6.79
CA PRO A 343 14.70 -13.60 6.53
C PRO A 343 13.36 -14.35 6.44
N ASP A 344 13.39 -15.65 6.17
CA ASP A 344 12.19 -16.46 5.90
C ASP A 344 11.57 -17.08 7.15
N GLU A 345 12.33 -17.17 8.25
CA GLU A 345 11.86 -17.74 9.51
C GLU A 345 10.93 -16.79 10.26
N ILE A 346 9.77 -17.29 10.73
CA ILE A 346 8.77 -16.45 11.40
C ILE A 346 9.34 -15.85 12.68
N TRP A 347 10.14 -16.60 13.43
CA TRP A 347 10.63 -16.15 14.73
C TRP A 347 11.65 -14.99 14.62
N THR A 348 12.39 -14.88 13.52
CA THR A 348 13.30 -13.74 13.27
C THR A 348 12.50 -12.46 13.01
N SER A 349 11.30 -12.56 12.45
CA SER A 349 10.39 -11.42 12.31
C SER A 349 9.84 -10.93 13.65
N TRP A 350 9.64 -11.82 14.63
CA TRP A 350 9.22 -11.46 15.99
C TRP A 350 10.37 -10.78 16.75
N LEU A 351 11.61 -11.24 16.54
CA LEU A 351 12.80 -10.59 17.07
C LEU A 351 13.01 -9.20 16.47
N ALA A 352 12.67 -9.00 15.21
CA ALA A 352 12.74 -7.69 14.57
C ALA A 352 11.63 -6.72 15.01
N ASP A 353 10.61 -7.21 15.72
CA ASP A 353 9.46 -6.44 16.14
C ASP A 353 9.79 -5.54 17.35
N ARG A 354 9.96 -4.24 17.11
CA ARG A 354 10.31 -3.28 18.17
C ARG A 354 9.19 -3.04 19.15
N PHE A 355 7.93 -3.35 18.80
CA PHE A 355 6.84 -3.31 19.77
C PHE A 355 7.01 -4.41 20.82
N LEU A 356 7.27 -5.66 20.40
CA LEU A 356 7.53 -6.76 21.33
C LEU A 356 8.77 -6.52 22.18
N VAL A 357 9.85 -6.06 21.55
CA VAL A 357 11.12 -5.79 22.23
C VAL A 357 10.95 -4.67 23.26
N GLY A 358 10.29 -3.58 22.89
CA GLY A 358 10.02 -2.49 23.83
C GLY A 358 9.08 -2.90 24.96
N ALA A 359 8.06 -3.72 24.69
CA ALA A 359 7.19 -4.27 25.74
C ALA A 359 7.96 -5.18 26.71
N LEU A 360 8.84 -6.04 26.19
CA LEU A 360 9.71 -6.89 27.00
C LEU A 360 10.70 -6.05 27.84
N LEU A 361 11.32 -5.03 27.26
CA LEU A 361 12.23 -4.13 27.98
C LEU A 361 11.49 -3.30 29.05
N ALA A 362 10.26 -2.87 28.77
CA ALA A 362 9.43 -2.18 29.76
C ALA A 362 9.10 -3.09 30.95
N LEU A 363 8.64 -4.33 30.68
CA LEU A 363 8.31 -5.31 31.71
C LEU A 363 9.53 -5.66 32.56
N THR A 364 10.66 -5.93 31.90
CA THR A 364 11.92 -6.28 32.58
C THR A 364 12.49 -5.12 33.38
N SER A 365 12.37 -3.88 32.90
CA SER A 365 12.79 -2.69 33.64
C SER A 365 12.03 -2.51 34.95
N ILE A 366 10.77 -2.94 35.02
CA ILE A 366 9.88 -2.72 36.18
C ILE A 366 9.94 -3.91 37.15
N LEU A 367 9.95 -5.14 36.64
CA LEU A 367 9.70 -6.34 37.46
C LEU A 367 10.94 -7.22 37.72
N LEU A 368 12.02 -7.05 36.95
CA LEU A 368 13.12 -8.00 36.91
C LEU A 368 14.48 -7.30 37.10
N PRO A 369 15.53 -8.05 37.49
CA PRO A 369 16.90 -7.53 37.50
C PRO A 369 17.37 -7.25 36.07
N PHE A 370 17.19 -5.99 35.64
CA PHE A 370 17.30 -5.56 34.24
C PHE A 370 18.63 -5.96 33.59
N ASP A 371 19.76 -5.67 34.23
CA ASP A 371 21.10 -5.98 33.71
C ASP A 371 21.34 -7.48 33.51
N PHE A 372 20.80 -8.32 34.40
CA PHE A 372 20.90 -9.77 34.28
C PHE A 372 20.09 -10.28 33.09
N VAL A 373 18.82 -9.83 32.98
CA VAL A 373 17.95 -10.26 31.89
C VAL A 373 18.48 -9.80 30.53
N LEU A 374 18.99 -8.58 30.42
CA LEU A 374 19.55 -8.05 29.18
C LEU A 374 20.73 -8.90 28.68
N ARG A 375 21.64 -9.29 29.58
CA ARG A 375 22.79 -10.15 29.24
C ARG A 375 22.35 -11.58 28.89
N LEU A 376 21.36 -12.11 29.61
CA LEU A 376 20.79 -13.41 29.30
C LEU A 376 20.17 -13.44 27.90
N LEU A 377 19.47 -12.38 27.49
CA LEU A 377 18.94 -12.22 26.13
C LEU A 377 20.05 -12.18 25.07
N VAL A 378 21.15 -11.48 25.35
CA VAL A 378 22.32 -11.47 24.44
C VAL A 378 22.90 -12.87 24.27
N VAL A 379 23.15 -13.58 25.39
CA VAL A 379 23.72 -14.94 25.36
C VAL A 379 22.77 -15.91 24.66
N SER A 380 21.47 -15.86 24.94
CA SER A 380 20.48 -16.76 24.32
C SER A 380 20.41 -16.54 22.80
N LEU A 381 20.48 -15.29 22.33
CA LEU A 381 20.53 -15.00 20.89
C LEU A 381 21.84 -15.41 20.24
N MET A 382 22.97 -15.29 20.92
CA MET A 382 24.25 -15.81 20.43
C MET A 382 24.20 -17.33 20.28
N VAL A 383 23.69 -18.03 21.30
CA VAL A 383 23.54 -19.50 21.28
C VAL A 383 22.58 -19.93 20.16
N ALA A 384 21.44 -19.24 20.01
CA ALA A 384 20.50 -19.49 18.91
C ALA A 384 21.16 -19.28 17.54
N GLY A 385 21.94 -18.21 17.37
CA GLY A 385 22.70 -17.94 16.15
C GLY A 385 23.73 -19.04 15.83
N LEU A 386 24.42 -19.56 16.85
CA LEU A 386 25.37 -20.67 16.70
C LEU A 386 24.68 -21.98 16.28
N PHE A 387 23.55 -22.32 16.91
CA PHE A 387 22.78 -23.51 16.52
C PHE A 387 22.29 -23.40 15.07
N LEU A 388 21.82 -22.22 14.66
CA LEU A 388 21.39 -21.98 13.28
C LEU A 388 22.54 -22.09 12.27
N ALA A 389 23.74 -21.61 12.61
CA ALA A 389 24.93 -21.78 11.78
C ALA A 389 25.31 -23.28 11.64
N SER A 390 25.22 -24.05 12.73
CA SER A 390 25.54 -25.49 12.71
C SER A 390 24.53 -26.35 11.95
N GLY A 391 23.25 -25.94 11.88
CA GLY A 391 22.20 -26.68 11.16
C GLY A 391 22.26 -26.52 9.63
N GLY A 392 22.94 -25.50 9.12
CA GLY A 392 23.13 -25.28 7.68
C GLY A 392 24.08 -26.28 7.01
N ASP A 393 25.10 -26.74 7.74
CA ASP A 393 26.12 -27.67 7.22
C ASP A 393 25.60 -29.11 7.05
N GLY A 394 24.48 -29.47 7.67
CA GLY A 394 23.89 -30.81 7.57
C GLY A 394 23.02 -31.05 6.33
N ARG A 395 22.61 -29.99 5.62
CA ARG A 395 21.67 -30.10 4.47
C ARG A 395 22.39 -30.22 3.12
N THR A 396 23.65 -29.82 3.05
CA THR A 396 24.51 -29.92 1.85
C THR A 396 25.26 -31.26 1.76
N SER A 397 25.42 -32.00 2.86
CA SER A 397 26.08 -33.31 2.84
C SER A 397 25.18 -34.44 2.31
N ALA A 398 23.86 -34.35 2.51
CA ALA A 398 22.91 -35.38 2.08
C ALA A 398 22.64 -35.45 0.57
N LEU A 399 23.03 -34.43 -0.21
CA LEU A 399 22.90 -34.43 -1.68
C LEU A 399 24.15 -34.95 -2.41
N SER A 400 25.20 -35.36 -1.68
CA SER A 400 26.46 -35.83 -2.29
C SER A 400 26.62 -37.35 -2.37
N ASP A 401 25.69 -38.14 -1.80
CA ASP A 401 25.84 -39.61 -1.69
C ASP A 401 24.94 -40.41 -2.64
N GLY A 402 24.51 -39.79 -3.75
CA GLY A 402 23.60 -40.37 -4.74
C GLY A 402 24.25 -40.75 -6.07
N GLY A 403 25.55 -41.07 -6.11
CA GLY A 403 26.20 -41.38 -7.39
C GLY A 403 27.57 -41.99 -7.30
N ARG A 404 27.64 -43.30 -7.01
CA ARG A 404 28.60 -44.26 -7.61
C ARG A 404 28.43 -45.67 -7.04
N SER A 405 27.92 -46.61 -7.84
CA SER A 405 28.61 -47.87 -8.17
C SER A 405 27.76 -48.79 -9.07
N ALA A 406 28.45 -49.32 -10.08
CA ALA A 406 28.15 -50.42 -11.00
C ALA A 406 26.96 -50.30 -11.96
#